data_AF-A0A6I3ADG4-F1
#
_entry.id   AF-A0A6I3ADG4-F1
#
_cell.length_a   1.000
_cell.length_b   1.000
_cell.length_c   1.000
_cell.angle_alpha   90.00
_cell.angle_beta   90.00
_cell.angle_gamma   90.00
#
_symmetry.space_group_name_H-M   'P 1'
#
loop_
_entity.id
_entity.type
_entity.pdbx_description
1 polymer ?
#
loop_
_entity_poly.entity_id
_entity_poly.type
_entity_poly.pdbx_seq_one_letter_code
_entity_poly.pdbx_strand_id
1 'polypeptide(L)' 'SHLGHVFKGEGYDVPTDERWCINSVSLILEDI' A
#
# COMPACT_ATOMS: atom_id res chain seq x y z
N SER A 1 4.56 14.56 -1.70
CA SER A 1 5.57 13.51 -1.45
C SER A 1 5.23 12.27 -2.24
N HIS A 2 6.24 11.53 -2.72
CA HIS A 2 6.03 10.20 -3.29
C HIS A 2 5.81 9.19 -2.15
N LEU A 3 4.69 8.47 -2.15
CA LEU A 3 4.32 7.56 -1.06
C LEU A 3 4.90 6.15 -1.24
N GLY A 4 5.07 5.70 -2.49
CA GLY A 4 5.50 4.34 -2.82
C GLY A 4 4.89 3.86 -4.13
N HIS A 5 4.58 2.56 -4.23
CA HIS A 5 4.07 1.93 -5.45
C HIS A 5 2.88 1.02 -5.16
N VAL A 6 2.01 0.86 -6.16
CA VAL A 6 0.95 -0.15 -6.17
C VAL A 6 1.26 -1.14 -7.29
N PHE A 7 1.24 -2.43 -6.95
CA PHE A 7 1.37 -3.54 -7.89
C PHE A 7 0.01 -4.21 -8.06
N LYS A 8 -0.35 -4.61 -9.29
CA LYS A 8 -1.62 -5.28 -9.60
C LYS A 8 -1.37 -6.61 -10.28
N GLY A 9 -2.30 -7.56 -10.13
CA GLY A 9 -2.23 -8.82 -10.84
C GLY A 9 -1.22 -9.82 -10.25
N GLU A 10 -0.95 -9.73 -8.95
CA GLU A 10 0.01 -10.62 -8.27
C GLU A 10 -0.65 -11.95 -7.81
N GLY A 11 -1.97 -12.08 -7.96
CA GLY A 11 -2.72 -13.28 -7.64
C GLY A 11 -3.13 -13.42 -6.17
N TYR A 12 -3.28 -12.31 -5.45
CA TYR A 12 -3.85 -12.32 -4.09
C TYR A 12 -5.36 -12.57 -4.14
N ASP A 13 -5.86 -13.47 -3.28
CA ASP A 13 -7.29 -13.79 -3.16
C ASP A 13 -8.05 -12.69 -2.36
N VAL A 14 -7.98 -11.46 -2.88
CA VAL A 14 -8.70 -10.29 -2.38
C VAL A 14 -9.30 -9.54 -3.57
N PRO A 15 -10.42 -8.80 -3.40
CA PRO A 15 -11.19 -8.28 -4.53
C PRO A 15 -10.43 -7.37 -5.50
N THR A 16 -9.37 -6.71 -5.05
CA THR A 16 -8.60 -5.76 -5.86
C THR A 16 -7.36 -6.38 -6.48
N ASP A 17 -6.82 -7.47 -5.92
CA ASP A 17 -5.51 -8.03 -6.28
C ASP A 17 -4.41 -6.94 -6.39
N GLU A 18 -4.39 -6.04 -5.40
CA GLU A 18 -3.44 -4.94 -5.31
C GLU A 18 -2.53 -5.06 -4.08
N ARG A 19 -1.23 -4.93 -4.30
CA ARG A 19 -0.25 -4.80 -3.22
C ARG A 19 0.25 -3.37 -3.10
N TRP A 20 -0.06 -2.75 -1.97
CA TRP A 20 0.32 -1.39 -1.63
C TRP A 20 1.65 -1.39 -0.87
N CYS A 21 2.72 -0.98 -1.55
CA CYS A 21 4.06 -0.85 -0.96
C CYS A 21 4.33 0.62 -0.63
N ILE A 22 3.98 1.02 0.60
CA ILE A 22 4.07 2.41 1.07
C ILE A 22 5.25 2.59 2.03
N ASN A 23 6.00 3.68 1.89
CA ASN A 23 7.10 4.01 2.78
C ASN A 23 6.56 4.59 4.09
N SER A 24 6.97 4.01 5.23
CA SER A 24 6.54 4.46 6.56
C SER A 24 7.00 5.88 6.87
N VAL A 25 8.13 6.36 6.32
CA VAL A 25 8.58 7.75 6.49
C VAL A 25 7.60 8.77 5.89
N SER A 26 6.73 8.31 4.98
CA SER A 26 5.72 9.14 4.32
C SER A 26 4.37 9.13 5.05
N LEU A 27 4.26 8.43 6.19
CA LEU A 27 3.01 8.28 6.96
C LEU A 27 3.22 8.71 8.42
N ILE A 28 2.11 9.09 9.06
CA ILE A 28 2.01 9.30 10.51
C ILE A 28 0.95 8.32 11.03
N LEU A 29 1.25 7.62 12.12
CA LEU A 29 0.28 6.81 12.84
C LEU A 29 -0.48 7.71 13.82
N GLU A 30 -1.80 7.72 13.73
CA GLU A 30 -2.68 8.40 14.68
C GLU A 30 -3.44 7.35 15.50
N ASP A 31 -3.17 7.32 16.80
CA ASP A 31 -3.87 6.45 17.75
C ASP A 31 -5.11 7.21 18.27
N ILE A 32 -6.25 7.00 17.61
CA ILE A 32 -7.55 7.59 17.95
C ILE A 32 -8.34 6.64 18.87
#